data_AF-A0A395JIJ2-F1
#
_entry.id   AF-A0A395JIJ2-F1
#
_cell.length_a   1.000
_cell.length_b   1.000
_cell.length_c   1.000
_cell.angle_alpha   90.00
_cell.angle_beta   90.00
_cell.angle_gamma   90.00
#
_symmetry.space_group_name_H-M   'P 1'
#
loop_
_entity.id
_entity.type
_entity.pdbx_description
1 polymer ?
#
loop_
_entity_poly.entity_id
_entity_poly.type
_entity_poly.pdbx_seq_one_letter_code
_entity_poly.pdbx_strand_id
1 'polypeptide(L)'
;MRNIKIIMNVIQHNYKTIRLGIFTTVSLLFLSFTTVASAKDYMVEVLIFKHSNPSTASESHDYTPPQPMRSASTTWKLDPSMLVDDAEKLEKSSNYHVMHHLSWGQESLSYRESATFTVFETDTQGYIKVYADDLLFINVDLDVTGFRMQEKRRLKLNEKHFFDHPKFGLLVQVSRLEAEPEAESVIPSEVESKTAQPTTNASGELNSSR
;
A
#
# COMPACT_ATOMS: atom_id res chain seq x y z
N MET A 1 -42.25 90.92 22.99
CA MET A 1 -40.91 90.31 23.21
C MET A 1 -40.90 89.02 22.40
N ARG A 2 -40.25 88.99 21.23
CA ARG A 2 -38.99 88.24 21.00
C ARG A 2 -39.08 86.83 21.63
N ASN A 3 -39.06 85.70 20.93
CA ASN A 3 -38.37 85.39 19.68
C ASN A 3 -38.66 83.92 19.28
N ILE A 4 -38.70 83.66 17.97
CA ILE A 4 -38.07 82.50 17.27
C ILE A 4 -38.80 81.15 17.40
N LYS A 5 -39.62 80.80 16.40
CA LYS A 5 -39.31 80.06 15.13
C LYS A 5 -39.53 78.55 15.34
N ILE A 6 -40.51 77.96 14.64
CA ILE A 6 -40.35 77.43 13.26
C ILE A 6 -39.29 76.32 13.31
N ILE A 7 -39.64 75.04 13.14
CA ILE A 7 -39.99 74.38 11.87
C ILE A 7 -40.99 73.25 12.20
N MET A 8 -42.29 73.38 11.89
CA MET A 8 -42.95 72.99 10.63
C MET A 8 -42.65 71.54 10.18
N ASN A 9 -43.59 70.59 10.26
CA ASN A 9 -44.77 70.46 9.38
C ASN A 9 -44.52 69.35 8.35
N VAL A 10 -45.35 68.30 8.46
CA VAL A 10 -46.02 67.61 7.32
C VAL A 10 -45.07 66.70 6.53
N ILE A 11 -45.40 65.44 6.25
CA ILE A 11 -46.24 64.96 5.15
C ILE A 11 -46.31 63.43 5.34
N GLN A 12 -47.47 62.89 5.74
CA GLN A 12 -48.36 62.06 4.90
C GLN A 12 -47.80 60.72 4.37
N HIS A 13 -48.48 59.65 4.83
CA HIS A 13 -49.03 58.52 4.07
C HIS A 13 -48.15 57.52 3.29
N ASN A 14 -48.25 56.26 3.75
CA ASN A 14 -48.50 55.01 3.00
C ASN A 14 -47.81 54.80 1.63
N TYR A 15 -46.97 53.76 1.56
CA TYR A 15 -46.74 53.01 0.31
C TYR A 15 -47.13 51.54 0.52
N LYS A 16 -48.18 51.20 -0.20
CA LYS A 16 -48.80 49.90 -0.40
C LYS A 16 -47.97 49.11 -1.41
N THR A 17 -47.77 47.82 -1.14
CA THR A 17 -47.50 46.70 -2.10
C THR A 17 -46.30 46.79 -3.04
N ILE A 18 -45.34 45.88 -2.88
CA ILE A 18 -44.58 45.28 -4.00
C ILE A 18 -44.67 43.75 -3.86
N ARG A 19 -45.36 43.11 -4.82
CA ARG A 19 -45.37 41.67 -5.03
C ARG A 19 -44.35 41.30 -6.11
N LEU A 20 -43.77 40.12 -5.93
CA LEU A 20 -43.34 39.15 -6.96
C LEU A 20 -42.06 39.43 -7.77
N GLY A 21 -41.04 38.59 -7.54
CA GLY A 21 -39.87 38.43 -8.39
C GLY A 21 -39.19 37.09 -8.11
N ILE A 22 -39.63 36.06 -8.84
CA ILE A 22 -38.97 34.75 -8.94
C ILE A 22 -37.58 35.00 -9.56
N PHE A 23 -36.51 34.67 -8.83
CA PHE A 23 -35.19 34.43 -9.40
C PHE A 23 -34.64 33.11 -8.86
N THR A 24 -35.19 32.04 -9.43
CA THR A 24 -34.52 30.76 -9.57
C THR A 24 -33.25 30.96 -10.40
N THR A 25 -32.07 31.02 -9.76
CA THR A 25 -30.80 30.76 -10.43
C THR A 25 -29.78 30.15 -9.47
N VAL A 26 -29.61 28.83 -9.60
CA VAL A 26 -28.35 28.09 -9.46
C VAL A 26 -27.75 28.12 -8.04
N SER A 27 -28.26 27.36 -7.07
CA SER A 27 -27.88 25.95 -6.83
C SER A 27 -26.62 25.49 -7.60
N LEU A 28 -25.50 26.20 -7.41
CA LEU A 28 -24.18 25.75 -7.87
C LEU A 28 -23.64 24.75 -6.83
N LEU A 29 -24.21 23.55 -6.90
CA LEU A 29 -23.52 22.27 -6.84
C LEU A 29 -22.05 22.32 -6.37
N PHE A 30 -21.81 22.43 -5.06
CA PHE A 30 -20.55 21.97 -4.47
C PHE A 30 -20.58 20.44 -4.43
N LEU A 31 -20.47 19.80 -5.59
CA LEU A 31 -20.05 18.39 -5.64
C LEU A 31 -18.55 18.37 -5.35
N SER A 32 -18.20 18.45 -4.07
CA SER A 32 -16.92 17.98 -3.59
C SER A 32 -16.90 16.47 -3.77
N PHE A 33 -16.57 16.01 -4.98
CA PHE A 33 -16.14 14.63 -5.16
C PHE A 33 -14.81 14.49 -4.42
N THR A 34 -14.87 14.08 -3.15
CA THR A 34 -13.68 13.56 -2.48
C THR A 34 -13.40 12.21 -3.11
N THR A 35 -12.48 12.18 -4.07
CA THR A 35 -11.90 10.90 -4.50
C THR A 35 -11.11 10.35 -3.31
N VAL A 36 -11.72 9.42 -2.57
CA VAL A 36 -10.96 8.56 -1.65
C VAL A 36 -10.16 7.63 -2.55
N ALA A 37 -8.91 7.99 -2.81
CA ALA A 37 -7.97 7.05 -3.40
C ALA A 37 -7.80 5.93 -2.37
N SER A 38 -8.43 4.76 -2.61
CA SER A 38 -8.20 3.58 -1.80
C SER A 38 -6.75 3.15 -2.01
N ALA A 39 -5.90 3.42 -1.02
CA ALA A 39 -4.52 2.99 -1.08
C ALA A 39 -4.51 1.46 -0.96
N LYS A 40 -4.12 0.76 -2.05
CA LYS A 40 -3.97 -0.70 -2.01
C LYS A 40 -3.02 -1.08 -0.86
N ASP A 41 -3.37 -2.15 -0.16
CA ASP A 41 -2.57 -2.77 0.90
C ASP A 41 -1.15 -3.08 0.42
N TYR A 42 -0.25 -3.25 1.37
CA TYR A 42 1.14 -3.57 1.10
C TYR A 42 1.45 -5.02 1.38
N MET A 43 2.35 -5.57 0.58
CA MET A 43 3.14 -6.75 0.94
C MET A 43 4.55 -6.28 1.28
N VAL A 44 5.03 -6.67 2.46
CA VAL A 44 6.38 -6.37 2.93
C VAL A 44 7.12 -7.70 3.06
N GLU A 45 8.31 -7.75 2.47
CA GLU A 45 9.20 -8.91 2.59
C GLU A 45 10.58 -8.45 3.07
N VAL A 46 11.13 -9.20 4.02
CA VAL A 46 12.39 -8.88 4.69
C VAL A 46 13.24 -10.15 4.80
N LEU A 47 14.48 -10.04 4.35
CA LEU A 47 15.55 -10.97 4.70
C LEU A 47 16.41 -10.35 5.79
N ILE A 48 16.63 -11.10 6.87
CA ILE A 48 17.63 -10.81 7.90
C ILE A 48 18.73 -11.84 7.73
N PHE A 49 19.98 -11.40 7.56
CA PHE A 49 21.12 -12.30 7.35
C PHE A 49 22.33 -11.82 8.16
N LYS A 50 23.20 -12.75 8.57
CA LYS A 50 24.44 -12.45 9.28
C LYS A 50 25.66 -12.55 8.38
N HIS A 51 26.73 -11.85 8.73
CA HIS A 51 28.03 -11.98 8.10
C HIS A 51 28.80 -13.16 8.70
N SER A 52 29.34 -14.05 7.86
CA SER A 52 30.16 -15.20 8.29
C SER A 52 31.52 -14.78 8.86
N ASN A 53 32.07 -13.66 8.38
CA ASN A 53 33.29 -13.05 8.90
C ASN A 53 33.01 -11.62 9.36
N PRO A 54 32.39 -11.45 10.54
CA PRO A 54 32.03 -10.13 11.03
C PRO A 54 33.31 -9.31 11.26
N SER A 55 33.35 -8.08 10.75
CA SER A 55 34.45 -7.15 11.06
C SER A 55 34.61 -7.01 12.58
N THR A 56 35.81 -6.69 13.07
CA THR A 56 36.10 -6.50 14.51
C THR A 56 35.43 -5.27 15.14
N ALA A 57 34.38 -4.73 14.51
CA ALA A 57 33.54 -3.68 15.08
C ALA A 57 33.11 -4.07 16.50
N SER A 58 33.58 -3.28 17.46
CA SER A 58 33.19 -3.32 18.86
C SER A 58 32.10 -2.28 19.03
N GLU A 59 30.87 -2.72 19.30
CA GLU A 59 29.82 -1.81 19.75
C GLU A 59 29.99 -1.54 21.25
N SER A 60 29.68 -0.32 21.68
CA SER A 60 29.59 0.00 23.11
C SER A 60 28.36 -0.70 23.67
N HIS A 61 28.52 -1.38 24.81
CA HIS A 61 27.44 -2.14 25.48
C HIS A 61 26.47 -1.26 26.28
N ASP A 62 26.47 0.07 26.08
CA ASP A 62 25.44 0.96 26.60
C ASP A 62 24.16 0.80 25.77
N TYR A 63 23.50 -0.33 25.95
CA TYR A 63 22.37 -0.76 25.13
C TYR A 63 21.05 -0.68 25.91
N THR A 64 20.06 -0.01 25.31
CA THR A 64 18.65 -0.10 25.72
C THR A 64 17.94 -1.04 24.75
N PRO A 65 17.35 -2.18 25.18
CA PRO A 65 16.58 -3.07 24.30
C PRO A 65 15.55 -2.35 23.43
N PRO A 66 15.20 -2.90 22.25
CA PRO A 66 14.25 -2.26 21.36
C PRO A 66 12.91 -2.26 22.10
N GLN A 67 12.32 -1.08 22.28
CA GLN A 67 11.06 -1.01 23.01
C GLN A 67 9.94 -1.51 22.11
N PRO A 68 9.01 -2.34 22.63
CA PRO A 68 7.84 -2.75 21.87
C PRO A 68 7.05 -1.50 21.48
N MET A 69 6.77 -1.36 20.19
CA MET A 69 6.01 -0.23 19.68
C MET A 69 4.54 -0.64 19.50
N ARG A 70 3.63 0.27 19.87
CA ARG A 70 2.18 0.01 19.77
C ARG A 70 1.79 -0.18 18.30
N SER A 71 1.21 -1.34 17.98
CA SER A 71 0.53 -1.55 16.71
C SER A 71 -0.89 -1.00 16.75
N ALA A 72 -1.30 -0.26 15.73
CA ALA A 72 -2.67 0.27 15.61
C ALA A 72 -3.53 -0.51 14.60
N SER A 73 -2.90 -1.35 13.76
CA SER A 73 -3.58 -2.29 12.88
C SER A 73 -2.88 -3.66 12.88
N THR A 74 -3.41 -4.59 12.08
CA THR A 74 -2.98 -6.00 12.03
C THR A 74 -2.09 -6.26 10.83
N THR A 75 -1.11 -7.16 10.99
CA THR A 75 -0.38 -7.79 9.88
C THR A 75 -0.88 -9.21 9.67
N TRP A 76 -0.91 -9.69 8.43
CA TRP A 76 -1.19 -11.09 8.13
C TRP A 76 0.01 -11.75 7.46
N LYS A 77 0.31 -12.99 7.82
CA LYS A 77 1.43 -13.73 7.23
C LYS A 77 1.17 -14.00 5.76
N LEU A 78 2.21 -13.83 4.94
CA LEU A 78 2.21 -14.18 3.52
C LEU A 78 3.35 -15.16 3.24
N ASP A 79 3.29 -15.83 2.11
CA ASP A 79 4.41 -16.61 1.61
C ASP A 79 5.43 -15.66 0.93
N PRO A 80 6.74 -15.88 1.12
CA PRO A 80 7.74 -15.06 0.45
C PRO A 80 7.73 -15.27 -1.07
N SER A 81 7.85 -14.18 -1.82
CA SER A 81 7.79 -14.21 -3.29
C SER A 81 8.70 -13.18 -3.96
N MET A 82 9.01 -12.05 -3.31
CA MET A 82 9.81 -10.97 -3.90
C MET A 82 11.32 -11.19 -3.77
N LEU A 83 11.78 -11.80 -2.68
CA LEU A 83 13.20 -11.91 -2.33
C LEU A 83 13.71 -13.36 -2.34
N VAL A 84 12.95 -14.31 -2.88
CA VAL A 84 13.31 -15.75 -2.94
C VAL A 84 14.66 -15.95 -3.64
N ASP A 85 14.85 -15.32 -4.80
CA ASP A 85 16.10 -15.40 -5.55
C ASP A 85 17.29 -14.78 -4.79
N ASP A 86 17.05 -13.72 -4.01
CA ASP A 86 18.11 -13.08 -3.23
C ASP A 86 18.48 -13.93 -2.01
N ALA A 87 17.50 -14.56 -1.37
CA ALA A 87 17.73 -15.51 -0.28
C ALA A 87 18.61 -16.68 -0.75
N GLU A 88 18.29 -17.29 -1.90
CA GLU A 88 19.12 -18.34 -2.47
C GLU A 88 20.55 -17.87 -2.78
N LYS A 89 20.70 -16.65 -3.34
CA LYS A 89 22.03 -16.10 -3.64
C LYS A 89 22.84 -15.86 -2.37
N LEU A 90 22.22 -15.38 -1.31
CA LEU A 90 22.86 -15.17 -0.01
C LEU A 90 23.31 -16.49 0.61
N GLU A 91 22.46 -17.52 0.62
CA GLU A 91 22.80 -18.86 1.14
C GLU A 91 23.89 -19.56 0.33
N LYS A 92 23.93 -19.35 -0.99
CA LYS A 92 25.01 -19.90 -1.85
C LYS A 92 26.35 -19.22 -1.61
N SER A 93 26.37 -18.03 -1.02
CA SER A 93 27.61 -17.31 -0.74
C SER A 93 28.26 -17.82 0.55
N SER A 94 29.60 -17.86 0.60
CA SER A 94 30.31 -18.23 1.83
C SER A 94 30.28 -17.15 2.92
N ASN A 95 29.87 -15.93 2.56
CA ASN A 95 30.05 -14.73 3.39
C ASN A 95 28.79 -14.35 4.18
N TYR A 96 27.64 -14.90 3.80
CA TYR A 96 26.34 -14.57 4.37
C TYR A 96 25.60 -15.84 4.78
N HIS A 97 24.72 -15.71 5.77
CA HIS A 97 23.75 -16.75 6.11
C HIS A 97 22.43 -16.09 6.47
N VAL A 98 21.34 -16.52 5.85
CA VAL A 98 19.99 -16.03 6.09
C VAL A 98 19.50 -16.59 7.42
N MET A 99 19.12 -15.68 8.30
CA MET A 99 18.57 -16.02 9.61
C MET A 99 17.05 -16.09 9.54
N HIS A 100 16.43 -15.08 8.93
CA HIS A 100 14.98 -14.94 8.84
C HIS A 100 14.56 -14.51 7.44
N HIS A 101 13.54 -15.18 6.89
CA HIS A 101 12.86 -14.78 5.66
C HIS A 101 11.39 -14.54 5.98
N LEU A 102 11.04 -13.27 6.14
CA LEU A 102 9.74 -12.83 6.64
C LEU A 102 8.94 -12.20 5.51
N SER A 103 7.66 -12.57 5.41
CA SER A 103 6.72 -11.96 4.47
C SER A 103 5.37 -11.76 5.16
N TRP A 104 4.83 -10.55 5.05
CA TRP A 104 3.52 -10.21 5.61
C TRP A 104 2.81 -9.16 4.78
N GLY A 105 1.48 -9.15 4.87
CA GLY A 105 0.65 -8.08 4.35
C GLY A 105 0.19 -7.14 5.46
N GLN A 106 -0.04 -5.88 5.11
CA GLN A 106 -0.57 -4.87 6.01
C GLN A 106 -1.34 -3.78 5.25
N GLU A 107 -2.28 -3.15 5.94
CA GLU A 107 -3.03 -2.01 5.42
C GLU A 107 -2.12 -0.80 5.12
N SER A 108 -2.45 -0.06 4.06
CA SER A 108 -1.74 1.17 3.68
C SER A 108 -2.22 2.36 4.52
N LEU A 109 -1.64 2.50 5.71
CA LEU A 109 -2.05 3.50 6.72
C LEU A 109 -0.92 4.45 7.13
N SER A 110 -1.33 5.57 7.73
CA SER A 110 -0.46 6.60 8.31
C SER A 110 0.40 6.06 9.46
N TYR A 111 1.46 6.77 9.85
CA TYR A 111 2.34 6.32 10.96
C TYR A 111 1.60 5.95 12.24
N ARG A 112 0.55 6.68 12.62
CA ARG A 112 -0.19 6.46 13.87
C ARG A 112 -1.10 5.25 13.83
N GLU A 113 -1.54 4.88 12.64
CA GLU A 113 -2.57 3.87 12.37
C GLU A 113 -1.97 2.58 11.82
N SER A 114 -0.75 2.65 11.24
CA SER A 114 -0.13 1.49 10.62
C SER A 114 0.32 0.42 11.61
N ALA A 115 0.39 -0.79 11.06
CA ALA A 115 0.87 -1.95 11.78
C ALA A 115 2.35 -1.82 12.13
N THR A 116 2.73 -2.44 13.24
CA THR A 116 4.11 -2.69 13.60
C THR A 116 4.35 -4.19 13.53
N PHE A 117 5.23 -4.63 12.63
CA PHE A 117 5.67 -6.01 12.61
C PHE A 117 6.73 -6.19 13.69
N THR A 118 6.52 -7.14 14.59
CA THR A 118 7.44 -7.36 15.71
C THR A 118 8.13 -8.70 15.54
N VAL A 119 9.45 -8.71 15.64
CA VAL A 119 10.27 -9.91 15.55
C VAL A 119 10.69 -10.28 16.96
N PHE A 120 10.35 -11.47 17.41
CA PHE A 120 10.75 -12.01 18.71
C PHE A 120 11.14 -13.47 18.54
N GLU A 121 12.38 -13.67 18.10
CA GLU A 121 13.02 -14.96 17.92
C GLU A 121 14.16 -15.13 18.94
N THR A 122 14.75 -16.31 19.03
CA THR A 122 15.79 -16.63 20.03
C THR A 122 17.05 -15.76 19.88
N ASP A 123 17.37 -15.33 18.67
CA ASP A 123 18.57 -14.58 18.33
C ASP A 123 18.28 -13.18 17.76
N THR A 124 17.00 -12.83 17.59
CA THR A 124 16.57 -11.61 16.91
C THR A 124 15.35 -11.03 17.61
N GLN A 125 15.45 -9.79 18.08
CA GLN A 125 14.35 -9.09 18.74
C GLN A 125 14.20 -7.67 18.23
N GLY A 126 12.98 -7.16 18.23
CA GLY A 126 12.69 -5.76 17.92
C GLY A 126 11.51 -5.61 16.97
N TYR A 127 11.49 -4.53 16.19
CA TYR A 127 10.38 -4.25 15.29
C TYR A 127 10.80 -3.69 13.95
N ILE A 128 9.88 -3.86 12.99
CA ILE A 128 9.89 -3.23 11.68
C ILE A 128 8.53 -2.57 11.49
N LYS A 129 8.51 -1.26 11.28
CA LYS A 129 7.29 -0.51 11.00
C LYS A 129 7.35 0.12 9.63
N VAL A 130 6.45 -0.30 8.76
CA VAL A 130 6.21 0.30 7.44
C VAL A 130 4.94 1.14 7.52
N TYR A 131 4.98 2.34 6.95
CA TYR A 131 3.85 3.28 6.97
C TYR A 131 3.92 4.25 5.80
N ALA A 132 2.75 4.74 5.39
CA ALA A 132 2.61 5.66 4.28
C ALA A 132 1.80 6.88 4.71
N ASP A 133 2.46 8.05 4.68
CA ASP A 133 1.77 9.34 4.67
C ASP A 133 1.79 9.82 3.20
N ASP A 134 2.55 10.86 2.85
CA ASP A 134 2.80 11.25 1.44
C ASP A 134 3.84 10.36 0.74
N LEU A 135 4.72 9.75 1.52
CA LEU A 135 5.82 8.91 1.08
C LEU A 135 5.83 7.63 1.92
N LEU A 136 6.38 6.55 1.36
CA LEU A 136 6.56 5.30 2.06
C LEU A 136 7.81 5.37 2.94
N PHE A 137 7.68 5.03 4.21
CA PHE A 137 8.77 4.97 5.16
C PHE A 137 8.84 3.61 5.84
N ILE A 138 10.04 3.30 6.31
CA ILE A 138 10.30 2.17 7.20
C ILE A 138 11.12 2.64 8.38
N ASN A 139 10.77 2.14 9.56
CA ASN A 139 11.49 2.30 10.81
C ASN A 139 11.87 0.92 11.32
N VAL A 140 13.16 0.63 11.34
CA VAL A 140 13.76 -0.61 11.81
C VAL A 140 14.45 -0.34 13.14
N ASP A 141 14.13 -1.15 14.15
CA ASP A 141 14.85 -1.18 15.41
C ASP A 141 14.98 -2.65 15.81
N LEU A 142 16.12 -3.25 15.47
CA LEU A 142 16.39 -4.68 15.64
C LEU A 142 17.67 -4.89 16.41
N ASP A 143 17.68 -5.96 17.19
CA ASP A 143 18.83 -6.52 17.86
C ASP A 143 18.99 -7.96 17.42
N VAL A 144 20.12 -8.24 16.80
CA VAL A 144 20.49 -9.54 16.24
C VAL A 144 21.73 -10.01 16.97
N THR A 145 21.58 -11.02 17.84
CA THR A 145 22.67 -11.62 18.61
C THR A 145 23.48 -10.58 19.43
N GLY A 146 22.79 -9.57 19.99
CA GLY A 146 23.41 -8.53 20.81
C GLY A 146 23.96 -7.34 20.03
N PHE A 147 23.72 -7.27 18.72
CA PHE A 147 24.10 -6.14 17.87
C PHE A 147 22.86 -5.38 17.41
N ARG A 148 22.85 -4.06 17.57
CA ARG A 148 21.64 -3.25 17.30
C ARG A 148 21.74 -2.49 15.98
N MET A 149 20.69 -2.58 15.18
CA MET A 149 20.44 -1.65 14.08
C MET A 149 19.19 -0.83 14.37
N GLN A 150 19.34 0.48 14.43
CA GLN A 150 18.23 1.42 14.48
C GLN A 150 18.31 2.38 13.29
N GLU A 151 17.44 2.21 12.31
CA GLU A 151 17.44 3.01 11.09
C GLU A 151 16.03 3.36 10.63
N LYS A 152 15.83 4.62 10.26
CA LYS A 152 14.59 5.12 9.64
C LYS A 152 14.91 5.77 8.32
N ARG A 153 14.21 5.37 7.25
CA ARG A 153 14.38 6.00 5.93
C ARG A 153 13.17 5.86 5.02
N ARG A 154 13.20 6.62 3.92
CA ARG A 154 12.21 6.54 2.84
C ARG A 154 12.46 5.30 1.99
N LEU A 155 11.38 4.61 1.63
CA LEU A 155 11.36 3.53 0.66
C LEU A 155 10.69 3.97 -0.64
N LYS A 156 10.94 3.21 -1.71
CA LYS A 156 10.14 3.23 -2.93
C LYS A 156 9.51 1.85 -3.12
N LEU A 157 8.30 1.85 -3.66
CA LEU A 157 7.62 0.59 -3.97
C LEU A 157 8.36 -0.17 -5.06
N ASN A 158 8.38 -1.49 -4.94
CA ASN A 158 8.99 -2.42 -5.88
C ASN A 158 10.51 -2.21 -6.10
N GLU A 159 11.17 -1.51 -5.17
CA GLU A 159 12.63 -1.41 -5.14
C GLU A 159 13.17 -2.19 -3.94
N LYS A 160 14.35 -2.79 -4.12
CA LYS A 160 15.08 -3.48 -3.04
C LYS A 160 15.88 -2.46 -2.24
N HIS A 161 15.81 -2.59 -0.92
CA HIS A 161 16.39 -1.64 0.02
C HIS A 161 17.27 -2.37 1.04
N PHE A 162 18.58 -2.10 0.98
CA PHE A 162 19.59 -2.71 1.86
C PHE A 162 19.84 -1.87 3.11
N PHE A 163 19.87 -2.49 4.28
CA PHE A 163 20.31 -1.89 5.55
C PHE A 163 21.54 -2.64 6.00
N ASP A 164 22.66 -1.94 6.12
CA ASP A 164 23.95 -2.55 6.41
C ASP A 164 24.29 -2.39 7.89
N HIS A 165 24.72 -3.47 8.51
CA HIS A 165 25.38 -3.44 9.79
C HIS A 165 26.64 -4.31 9.74
N PRO A 166 27.76 -3.95 10.41
CA PRO A 166 29.02 -4.69 10.27
C PRO A 166 28.95 -6.20 10.58
N LYS A 167 27.92 -6.63 11.33
CA LYS A 167 27.68 -8.01 11.76
C LYS A 167 26.52 -8.72 11.03
N PHE A 168 25.57 -7.97 10.51
CA PHE A 168 24.34 -8.50 9.91
C PHE A 168 23.76 -7.47 8.94
N GLY A 169 22.81 -7.85 8.10
CA GLY A 169 22.12 -6.90 7.25
C GLY A 169 20.67 -7.28 7.02
N LEU A 170 19.93 -6.30 6.49
CA LEU A 170 18.57 -6.51 6.02
C LEU A 170 18.46 -6.21 4.53
N LEU A 171 17.72 -7.06 3.83
CA LEU A 171 17.20 -6.75 2.50
C LEU A 171 15.69 -6.65 2.59
N VAL A 172 15.13 -5.51 2.22
CA VAL A 172 13.70 -5.23 2.31
C VAL A 172 13.15 -4.89 0.93
N GLN A 173 11.96 -5.40 0.63
CA GLN A 173 11.17 -4.93 -0.50
C GLN A 173 9.71 -4.77 -0.07
N VAL A 174 9.07 -3.70 -0.56
CA VAL A 174 7.66 -3.43 -0.33
C VAL A 174 6.95 -3.28 -1.67
N SER A 175 5.89 -4.05 -1.89
CA SER A 175 5.02 -3.93 -3.07
C SER A 175 3.59 -3.64 -2.63
N ARG A 176 2.72 -3.34 -3.61
CA ARG A 176 1.28 -3.34 -3.38
C ARG A 176 0.79 -4.77 -3.45
N LEU A 177 -0.08 -5.16 -2.53
CA LEU A 177 -0.79 -6.43 -2.59
C LEU A 177 -1.76 -6.34 -3.76
N GLU A 178 -1.50 -7.12 -4.81
CA GLU A 178 -2.43 -7.25 -5.92
C GLU A 178 -3.59 -8.10 -5.44
N ALA A 179 -4.81 -7.57 -5.53
CA ALA A 179 -5.98 -8.43 -5.46
C ALA A 179 -5.94 -9.28 -6.72
N GLU A 180 -5.69 -10.58 -6.57
CA GLU A 180 -5.89 -11.57 -7.62
C GLU A 180 -7.22 -11.23 -8.32
N PRO A 181 -7.22 -10.85 -9.60
CA PRO A 181 -8.48 -10.64 -10.29
C PRO A 181 -9.19 -11.99 -10.24
N GLU A 182 -10.34 -12.02 -9.56
CA GLU A 182 -11.20 -13.20 -9.44
C GLU A 182 -11.20 -13.91 -10.79
N ALA A 183 -10.60 -15.11 -10.84
CA ALA A 183 -10.50 -15.91 -12.04
C ALA A 183 -11.90 -16.01 -12.63
N GLU A 184 -12.09 -15.29 -13.73
CA GLU A 184 -13.32 -15.24 -14.50
C GLU A 184 -13.77 -16.69 -14.70
N SER A 185 -14.90 -17.02 -14.08
CA SER A 185 -15.46 -18.36 -14.04
C SER A 185 -15.46 -18.94 -15.45
N VAL A 186 -14.58 -19.91 -15.70
CA VAL A 186 -14.65 -20.75 -16.90
C VAL A 186 -15.98 -21.48 -16.80
N ILE A 187 -17.02 -20.94 -17.47
CA ILE A 187 -18.25 -21.67 -17.74
C ILE A 187 -17.87 -22.75 -18.75
N PRO A 188 -17.90 -24.04 -18.41
CA PRO A 188 -17.79 -25.07 -19.42
C PRO A 188 -19.15 -25.08 -20.14
N SER A 189 -19.25 -24.44 -21.30
CA SER A 189 -20.37 -24.67 -22.20
C SER A 189 -20.20 -26.05 -22.83
N GLU A 190 -20.72 -27.04 -22.09
CA GLU A 190 -21.54 -28.17 -22.54
C GLU A 190 -21.34 -28.64 -23.99
N VAL A 191 -20.74 -29.82 -24.10
CA VAL A 191 -20.81 -30.69 -25.28
C VAL A 191 -22.25 -31.20 -25.39
N GLU A 192 -23.00 -30.75 -26.39
CA GLU A 192 -24.16 -31.51 -26.88
C GLU A 192 -24.14 -31.64 -28.41
N SER A 193 -24.52 -32.84 -28.83
CA SER A 193 -24.23 -33.47 -30.10
C SER A 193 -25.42 -33.45 -31.05
N LYS A 194 -25.10 -33.54 -32.35
CA LYS A 194 -25.80 -34.30 -33.42
C LYS A 194 -27.07 -33.66 -34.03
N THR A 195 -27.06 -33.49 -35.37
CA THR A 195 -27.84 -34.33 -36.33
C THR A 195 -27.90 -33.73 -37.75
N ALA A 196 -27.50 -34.55 -38.72
CA ALA A 196 -27.95 -34.67 -40.13
C ALA A 196 -27.67 -33.57 -41.20
N GLN A 197 -26.83 -33.96 -42.16
CA GLN A 197 -26.92 -33.71 -43.62
C GLN A 197 -28.34 -33.97 -44.18
N PRO A 198 -28.79 -33.44 -45.35
CA PRO A 198 -28.05 -33.64 -46.61
C PRO A 198 -28.26 -32.63 -47.77
N THR A 199 -27.59 -32.95 -48.88
CA THR A 199 -27.91 -32.69 -50.31
C THR A 199 -27.41 -31.42 -51.00
N THR A 200 -26.54 -31.65 -52.01
CA THR A 200 -26.80 -31.41 -53.45
C THR A 200 -25.85 -30.48 -54.22
N ASN A 201 -25.37 -31.08 -55.33
CA ASN A 201 -24.75 -30.59 -56.58
C ASN A 201 -23.26 -30.20 -56.55
N ALA A 202 -22.35 -30.95 -57.18
CA ALA A 202 -22.22 -31.41 -58.58
C ALA A 202 -21.41 -30.43 -59.44
N SER A 203 -20.29 -30.91 -60.00
CA SER A 203 -19.59 -30.58 -61.27
C SER A 203 -18.15 -31.10 -61.14
N GLY A 204 -17.76 -32.20 -61.81
CA GLY A 204 -16.87 -32.16 -62.99
C GLY A 204 -15.40 -32.15 -62.53
N GLU A 205 -14.43 -32.90 -63.04
CA GLU A 205 -14.22 -33.70 -64.24
C GLU A 205 -12.83 -34.36 -64.04
N LEU A 206 -12.59 -35.53 -64.66
CA LEU A 206 -11.31 -36.02 -65.23
C LEU A 206 -10.02 -35.92 -64.35
N ASN A 207 -9.22 -36.96 -64.12
CA ASN A 207 -8.58 -37.79 -65.13
C ASN A 207 -7.67 -38.85 -64.47
N SER A 208 -7.49 -39.91 -65.23
CA SER A 208 -6.50 -40.99 -65.15
C SER A 208 -5.05 -40.50 -65.05
N SER A 209 -4.18 -41.21 -64.31
CA SER A 209 -3.05 -41.95 -64.91
C SER A 209 -2.07 -42.53 -63.88
N ARG A 210 -1.76 -43.81 -64.12
CA ARG A 210 -0.57 -44.61 -63.75
C ARG A 210 -0.41 -45.11 -62.32
#